data_AF-A0A0F8XC41-F1
#
_entry.id   AF-A0A0F8XC41-F1
#
_cell.length_a   1.000
_cell.length_b   1.000
_cell.length_c   1.000
_cell.angle_alpha   90.00
_cell.angle_beta   90.00
_cell.angle_gamma   90.00
#
_symmetry.space_group_name_H-M   'P 1'
#
loop_
_entity.id
_entity.type
_entity.pdbx_description
1 polymer ?
#
loop_
_entity_poly.entity_id
_entity_poly.type
_entity_poly.pdbx_seq_one_letter_code
_entity_poly.pdbx_strand_id
1 'polypeptide(L)'
;GGKARRPFRVLTWRDVYEIAGVLGVDPDPFTLRELWWMIGGKDKKDWGSLSVICATMYNASGFSKKVVSPDEFNPYLKSAKRSRPAGTRSIPLKMFSKHFCKEPSDG
;
A
#
# COMPACT_ATOMS: atom_id res chain seq x y z
N GLY A 1 23.85 -7.05 -18.88
CA GLY A 1 22.69 -6.20 -19.26
C GLY A 1 22.16 -5.48 -18.04
N GLY A 2 22.38 -4.16 -17.94
CA GLY A 2 21.93 -3.36 -16.80
C GLY A 2 20.44 -3.06 -16.91
N LYS A 3 19.65 -3.37 -15.86
CA LYS A 3 18.23 -3.00 -15.81
C LYS A 3 18.13 -1.47 -15.76
N ALA A 4 17.51 -0.87 -16.78
CA ALA A 4 17.22 0.55 -16.80
C ALA A 4 16.47 0.94 -15.51
N ARG A 5 17.03 1.88 -14.76
CA ARG A 5 16.35 2.44 -13.58
C ARG A 5 15.14 3.22 -14.11
N ARG A 6 13.94 2.88 -13.64
CA ARG A 6 12.72 3.61 -14.01
C ARG A 6 12.90 5.08 -13.65
N PRO A 7 12.49 6.03 -14.50
CA PRO A 7 12.58 7.44 -14.19
C PRO A 7 11.78 7.72 -12.90
N PHE A 8 12.36 8.54 -12.03
CA PHE A 8 11.69 8.99 -10.81
C PHE A 8 10.51 9.89 -11.23
N ARG A 9 9.27 9.42 -11.05
CA ARG A 9 8.08 10.23 -11.32
C ARG A 9 7.96 11.28 -10.23
N VAL A 10 7.96 12.55 -10.62
CA VAL A 10 7.63 13.66 -9.70
C VAL A 10 6.15 13.58 -9.38
N LEU A 11 5.81 13.55 -8.09
CA LEU A 11 4.42 13.63 -7.64
C LEU A 11 3.96 15.09 -7.72
N THR A 12 2.75 15.28 -8.24
CA THR A 12 2.13 16.58 -8.50
C THR A 12 1.01 16.85 -7.50
N TRP A 13 0.58 18.11 -7.41
CA TRP A 13 -0.61 18.47 -6.63
C TRP A 13 -1.86 17.70 -7.06
N ARG A 14 -1.97 17.32 -8.34
CA ARG A 14 -3.05 16.47 -8.83
C ARG A 14 -3.10 15.12 -8.11
N ASP A 15 -1.95 14.49 -7.87
CA ASP A 15 -1.88 13.20 -7.18
C ASP A 15 -2.35 13.32 -5.72
N VAL A 16 -2.08 14.48 -5.07
CA VAL A 16 -2.57 14.78 -3.70
C VAL A 16 -4.09 14.80 -3.65
N TYR A 17 -4.72 15.58 -4.54
CA TYR A 17 -6.18 15.71 -4.59
C TYR A 17 -6.86 14.40 -5.04
N GLU A 18 -6.27 13.64 -5.96
CA GLU A 18 -6.80 12.32 -6.35
C GLU A 18 -6.82 11.36 -5.16
N ILE A 19 -5.72 11.27 -4.39
CA ILE A 19 -5.67 10.41 -3.20
C ILE A 19 -6.67 10.87 -2.14
N ALA A 20 -6.74 12.18 -1.87
CA ALA A 20 -7.68 12.75 -0.91
C ALA A 20 -9.14 12.51 -1.30
N GLY A 21 -9.46 12.59 -2.61
CA GLY A 21 -10.78 12.25 -3.14
C GLY A 21 -11.15 10.78 -2.93
N VAL A 22 -10.21 9.84 -3.13
CA VAL A 22 -10.45 8.42 -2.84
C VAL A 22 -10.63 8.16 -1.34
N LEU A 23 -9.92 8.90 -0.50
CA LEU A 23 -10.01 8.79 0.95
C LEU A 23 -11.23 9.51 1.54
N GLY A 24 -11.82 10.47 0.82
CA GLY A 24 -12.93 11.30 1.29
C GLY A 24 -12.52 12.29 2.38
N VAL A 25 -11.31 12.86 2.28
CA VAL A 25 -10.75 13.80 3.28
C VAL A 25 -10.32 15.11 2.62
N ASP A 26 -10.25 16.17 3.42
CA ASP A 26 -9.58 17.41 3.02
C ASP A 26 -8.06 17.17 2.91
N PRO A 27 -7.40 17.45 1.76
CA PRO A 27 -5.96 17.28 1.62
C PRO A 27 -5.12 18.30 2.39
N ASP A 28 -5.61 19.51 2.65
CA ASP A 28 -4.83 20.62 3.22
C ASP A 28 -4.11 20.31 4.56
N PRO A 29 -4.72 19.58 5.51
CA PRO A 29 -4.04 19.24 6.77
C PRO A 29 -3.01 18.10 6.66
N PHE A 30 -2.93 17.40 5.52
CA PHE A 30 -2.09 16.21 5.38
C PHE A 30 -0.93 16.42 4.40
N THR A 31 0.21 15.85 4.75
CA THR A 31 1.31 15.66 3.82
C THR A 31 0.99 14.54 2.83
N LEU A 32 1.59 14.60 1.64
CA LEU A 32 1.48 13.53 0.64
C LEU A 32 1.87 12.15 1.19
N ARG A 33 2.84 12.10 2.12
CA ARG A 33 3.28 10.85 2.75
C ARG A 33 2.20 10.26 3.65
N GLU A 34 1.49 11.11 4.40
CA GLU A 34 0.38 10.69 5.26
C GLU A 34 -0.79 10.20 4.41
N LEU A 35 -1.17 10.94 3.37
CA LEU A 35 -2.18 10.50 2.41
C LEU A 35 -1.81 9.17 1.77
N TRP A 36 -0.54 8.97 1.43
CA TRP A 36 -0.03 7.71 0.88
C TRP A 36 -0.17 6.53 1.85
N TRP A 37 0.05 6.77 3.15
CA TRP A 37 -0.18 5.73 4.17
C TRP A 37 -1.66 5.42 4.35
N MET A 38 -2.50 6.45 4.36
CA MET A 38 -3.94 6.29 4.49
C MET A 38 -4.52 5.47 3.34
N ILE A 39 -4.15 5.80 2.08
CA ILE A 39 -4.63 5.04 0.92
C ILE A 39 -4.12 3.60 0.92
N GLY A 40 -2.89 3.37 1.36
CA GLY A 40 -2.36 2.01 1.54
C GLY A 40 -3.12 1.20 2.61
N GLY A 41 -3.61 1.87 3.66
CA GLY A 41 -4.48 1.25 4.66
C GLY A 41 -5.87 0.92 4.12
N LYS A 42 -6.48 1.87 3.41
CA LYS A 42 -7.78 1.71 2.75
C LYS A 42 -7.76 0.56 1.75
N ASP A 43 -6.77 0.53 0.86
CA ASP A 43 -6.67 -0.49 -0.17
C ASP A 43 -6.53 -1.89 0.43
N LYS A 44 -5.74 -2.06 1.50
CA LYS A 44 -5.66 -3.35 2.23
C LYS A 44 -7.00 -3.79 2.81
N LYS A 45 -7.77 -2.87 3.40
CA LYS A 45 -9.11 -3.15 3.94
C LYS A 45 -10.08 -3.55 2.83
N ASP A 46 -10.09 -2.80 1.73
CA ASP A 46 -10.97 -3.02 0.60
C ASP A 46 -10.66 -4.39 -0.05
N TRP A 47 -9.38 -4.73 -0.25
CA TRP A 47 -8.95 -6.05 -0.71
C TRP A 47 -9.27 -7.18 0.27
N GLY A 48 -9.20 -6.93 1.58
CA GLY A 48 -9.62 -7.92 2.58
C GLY A 48 -11.08 -8.31 2.39
N SER A 49 -11.96 -7.32 2.27
CA SER A 49 -13.40 -7.55 2.07
C SER A 49 -13.69 -8.19 0.72
N LEU A 50 -13.11 -7.65 -0.36
CA LEU A 50 -13.27 -8.16 -1.72
C LEU A 50 -12.82 -9.61 -1.84
N SER A 51 -11.70 -9.98 -1.22
CA SER A 51 -11.19 -11.35 -1.27
C SER A 51 -12.13 -12.38 -0.66
N VAL A 52 -12.86 -12.02 0.41
CA VAL A 52 -13.86 -12.88 1.05
C VAL A 52 -15.06 -13.04 0.12
N ILE A 53 -15.52 -11.95 -0.50
CA ILE A 53 -16.63 -11.98 -1.46
C ILE A 53 -16.26 -12.85 -2.68
N CYS A 54 -15.06 -12.69 -3.24
CA CYS A 54 -14.62 -13.51 -4.37
C CYS A 54 -14.52 -15.00 -4.01
N ALA A 55 -13.94 -15.34 -2.85
CA ALA A 55 -13.82 -16.73 -2.42
C ALA A 55 -15.19 -17.36 -2.14
N THR A 56 -16.10 -16.63 -1.51
CA THR A 56 -17.47 -17.11 -1.25
C THR A 56 -18.24 -17.32 -2.54
N MET A 57 -18.22 -16.36 -3.47
CA MET A 57 -18.84 -16.51 -4.80
C MET A 57 -18.25 -17.70 -5.58
N TYR A 58 -16.92 -17.84 -5.59
CA TYR A 58 -16.26 -18.94 -6.27
C TYR A 58 -16.68 -20.30 -5.68
N ASN A 59 -16.60 -20.46 -4.36
CA ASN A 59 -16.95 -21.71 -3.69
C ASN A 59 -18.44 -22.03 -3.81
N ALA A 60 -19.32 -21.01 -3.79
CA ALA A 60 -20.76 -21.20 -3.95
C ALA A 60 -21.17 -21.56 -5.40
N SER A 61 -20.40 -21.12 -6.41
CA SER A 61 -20.71 -21.39 -7.81
C SER A 61 -20.65 -22.86 -8.21
N GLY A 62 -19.98 -23.72 -7.42
CA GLY A 62 -19.79 -25.14 -7.74
C GLY A 62 -18.94 -25.40 -8.99
N PHE A 63 -18.34 -24.36 -9.59
CA PHE A 63 -17.52 -24.46 -10.81
C PHE A 63 -16.31 -25.39 -10.64
N SER A 64 -15.81 -25.50 -9.41
CA SER A 64 -14.67 -26.34 -9.06
C SER A 64 -14.94 -27.07 -7.76
N LYS A 65 -14.42 -28.30 -7.65
CA LYS A 65 -14.40 -29.06 -6.38
C LYS A 65 -13.33 -28.57 -5.42
N LYS A 66 -12.41 -27.72 -5.86
CA LYS A 66 -11.36 -27.15 -5.02
C LYS A 66 -11.91 -25.96 -4.24
N VAL A 67 -11.87 -26.05 -2.91
CA VAL A 67 -12.19 -24.93 -2.03
C VAL A 67 -11.03 -23.94 -2.09
N VAL A 68 -11.33 -22.70 -2.43
CA VAL A 68 -10.34 -21.62 -2.54
C VAL A 68 -10.43 -20.71 -1.31
N SER A 69 -9.27 -20.34 -0.78
CA SER A 69 -9.17 -19.42 0.36
C SER A 69 -9.20 -17.94 -0.08
N PRO A 70 -9.72 -17.01 0.73
CA PRO A 70 -9.65 -15.56 0.44
C PRO A 70 -8.23 -15.06 0.17
N ASP A 71 -7.23 -15.62 0.85
CA ASP A 71 -5.82 -15.26 0.70
C ASP A 71 -5.29 -15.44 -0.73
N GLU A 72 -5.89 -16.35 -1.51
CA GLU A 72 -5.56 -16.57 -2.92
C GLU A 72 -6.07 -15.47 -3.84
N PHE A 73 -6.99 -14.62 -3.39
CA PHE A 73 -7.44 -13.45 -4.14
C PHE A 73 -6.73 -12.17 -3.68
N ASN A 74 -6.27 -12.11 -2.43
CA ASN A 74 -5.70 -10.88 -1.86
C ASN A 74 -4.19 -10.69 -2.20
N PRO A 75 -3.81 -9.66 -2.98
CA PRO A 75 -2.42 -9.42 -3.35
C PRO A 75 -1.51 -9.12 -2.14
N TYR A 76 -2.05 -8.54 -1.07
CA TYR A 76 -1.31 -8.20 0.14
C TYR A 76 -0.92 -9.43 0.98
N LEU A 77 -1.69 -10.52 0.87
CA LEU A 77 -1.44 -11.76 1.60
C LEU A 77 -0.55 -12.73 0.81
N LYS A 78 -0.58 -12.68 -0.53
CA LYS A 78 0.32 -13.46 -1.40
C LYS A 78 1.81 -13.13 -1.19
N SER A 79 2.14 -11.87 -0.89
CA SER A 79 3.51 -11.42 -0.65
C SER A 79 4.07 -11.87 0.69
N ALA A 80 3.24 -12.13 1.71
CA ALA A 80 3.70 -12.57 3.03
C ALA A 80 4.33 -13.97 3.01
N LYS A 81 3.94 -14.82 2.03
CA LYS A 81 4.52 -16.16 1.82
C LYS A 81 5.81 -16.15 0.98
N ARG A 82 6.17 -15.02 0.35
CA ARG A 82 7.50 -14.87 -0.29
C ARG A 82 8.51 -14.54 0.80
N SER A 83 9.05 -15.61 1.39
CA SER A 83 10.33 -15.68 2.11
C SER A 83 11.05 -14.34 2.27
N ARG A 84 11.15 -13.84 3.51
CA ARG A 84 12.24 -12.93 3.88
C ARG A 84 13.53 -13.50 3.29
N PRO A 85 14.30 -12.77 2.45
CA PRO A 85 15.64 -13.20 2.14
C PRO A 85 16.39 -13.27 3.47
N ALA A 86 16.90 -14.45 3.81
CA ALA A 86 17.75 -14.68 4.97
C ALA A 86 19.06 -13.89 4.77
N GLY A 87 19.05 -12.59 5.07
CA GLY A 87 20.24 -11.75 4.86
C GLY A 87 20.04 -10.24 4.74
N THR A 88 18.83 -9.67 4.84
CA THR A 88 18.71 -8.20 4.85
C THR A 88 19.21 -7.62 6.17
N ARG A 89 20.47 -7.17 6.18
CA ARG A 89 21.03 -6.32 7.23
C ARG A 89 20.14 -5.08 7.39
N SER A 90 19.67 -4.84 8.61
CA SER A 90 18.93 -3.65 8.98
C SER A 90 19.74 -2.41 8.62
N ILE A 91 19.28 -1.61 7.66
CA ILE A 91 19.84 -0.28 7.43
C ILE A 91 19.41 0.58 8.62
N PRO A 92 20.33 1.15 9.43
CA PRO A 92 19.95 1.95 10.58
C PRO A 92 19.17 3.19 10.14
N LEU A 93 17.98 3.37 10.72
CA LEU A 93 17.06 4.49 10.47
C LEU A 93 17.63 5.89 10.79
N LYS A 94 18.85 5.96 11.35
CA LYS A 94 19.59 7.20 11.63
C LYS A 94 20.05 7.97 10.38
N MET A 95 19.87 7.43 9.18
CA MET A 95 20.22 8.13 7.93
C MET A 95 19.14 9.11 7.43
N PHE A 96 17.90 9.04 7.94
CA PHE A 96 16.78 9.86 7.42
C PHE A 96 16.46 11.12 8.26
N SER A 97 17.19 11.40 9.35
CA SER A 97 16.86 12.52 10.25
C SER A 97 17.23 13.92 9.72
N LYS A 98 17.86 14.03 8.54
CA LYS A 98 18.35 15.33 8.03
C LYS A 98 17.53 15.96 6.89
N HIS A 99 16.42 15.35 6.44
CA HIS A 99 15.69 15.88 5.28
C HIS A 99 14.17 16.04 5.47
N PHE A 100 13.60 15.69 6.62
CA PHE A 100 12.13 15.68 6.81
C PHE A 100 11.68 16.02 8.24
N CYS A 101 12.14 17.13 8.81
CA CYS A 101 11.41 17.79 9.90
C CYS A 101 11.22 19.26 9.54
N LYS A 102 9.97 19.63 9.27
CA LYS A 102 9.50 21.00 9.44
C LYS A 102 9.62 21.31 10.93
N GLU A 103 10.40 22.31 11.30
CA GLU A 103 10.46 22.78 12.68
C GLU A 103 9.07 23.28 13.09
N PRO A 104 8.58 22.96 14.29
CA PRO A 104 7.38 23.59 14.82
C PRO A 104 7.69 25.08 14.97
N SER A 105 6.90 25.92 14.31
CA SER A 105 6.89 27.36 14.56
C SER A 105 6.27 27.56 15.94
N ASP A 106 7.11 27.88 16.92
CA ASP A 106 6.69 28.32 18.25
C ASP A 106 5.78 29.54 18.12
N GLY A 107 4.58 29.42 18.68
CA GLY A 107 3.66 30.52 18.99
C GLY A 107 3.27 30.38 20.44
#